data_AF-A0A9P1I191-F1
#
_entry.id   AF-A0A9P1I191-F1
#
_cell.length_a   1.000
_cell.length_b   1.000
_cell.length_c   1.000
_cell.angle_alpha   90.00
_cell.angle_beta   90.00
_cell.angle_gamma   90.00
#
_symmetry.space_group_name_H-M   'P 1'
#
loop_
_entity.id
_entity.type
_entity.pdbx_description
1 polymer ?
#
loop_
_entity_poly.entity_id
_entity_poly.type
_entity_poly.pdbx_seq_one_letter_code
_entity_poly.pdbx_strand_id
1 'polypeptide(L)'
;MFVLLTLFLSVLAIEKHKDHVFAPEEIIELPMGRFPDPECEYSVRRNDENGPVVHNQVHVGDPLYHSWSCSHGGRDTGLYCIMVHNCTVRSSQTSRDAVPILDEFGCSLFPTVLPHVEYSKDLRGGLFVHAFSLDVDQPAVFFECHVKFLLKLNGHCRRPTCPPLEKLQQGGS
;
A
#
# COMPACT_ATOMS: atom_id res chain seq x y z
N MET A 1 -7.00 -43.37 31.18
CA MET A 1 -7.86 -42.66 30.21
C MET A 1 -8.02 -41.19 30.62
N PHE A 2 -6.92 -40.45 30.82
CA PHE A 2 -6.92 -39.01 31.18
C PHE A 2 -5.64 -38.33 30.67
N VAL A 3 -4.55 -39.08 30.54
CA VAL A 3 -3.26 -38.60 29.99
C VAL A 3 -3.30 -38.35 28.47
N LEU A 4 -4.15 -39.06 27.71
CA LEU A 4 -4.26 -38.84 26.26
C LEU A 4 -5.00 -37.54 25.92
N LEU A 5 -5.91 -37.06 26.78
CA LEU A 5 -6.72 -35.87 26.50
C LEU A 5 -5.92 -34.56 26.70
N THR A 6 -4.95 -34.56 27.61
CA THR A 6 -4.04 -33.42 27.82
C THR A 6 -3.04 -33.25 26.68
N LEU A 7 -2.65 -34.34 26.01
CA LEU A 7 -1.78 -34.32 24.83
C LEU A 7 -2.47 -33.74 23.58
N PHE A 8 -3.79 -33.88 23.46
CA PHE A 8 -4.55 -33.30 22.35
C PHE A 8 -4.77 -31.78 22.49
N LEU A 9 -4.78 -31.25 23.72
CA LEU A 9 -4.91 -29.80 23.96
C LEU A 9 -3.65 -29.01 23.61
N SER A 10 -2.47 -29.66 23.60
CA SER A 10 -1.22 -29.04 23.15
C SER A 10 -1.08 -28.91 21.62
N VAL A 11 -1.96 -29.51 20.82
CA VAL A 11 -1.87 -29.48 19.34
C VAL A 11 -2.56 -28.25 18.73
N LEU A 12 -3.21 -27.41 19.55
CA LEU A 12 -3.83 -26.15 19.11
C LEU A 12 -2.95 -24.92 19.41
N ALA A 13 -1.63 -25.08 19.41
CA ALA A 13 -0.72 -23.95 19.26
C ALA A 13 -0.69 -23.58 17.76
N ILE A 14 -1.54 -22.66 17.37
CA ILE A 14 -1.50 -21.98 16.07
C ILE A 14 -0.07 -21.52 15.83
N GLU A 15 0.59 -22.12 14.83
CA GLU A 15 1.89 -21.71 14.32
C GLU A 15 1.71 -20.30 13.74
N LYS A 16 1.85 -19.28 14.60
CA LYS A 16 1.84 -17.89 14.20
C LYS A 16 3.10 -17.67 13.37
N HIS A 17 2.96 -17.71 12.05
CA HIS A 17 4.01 -17.45 11.07
C HIS A 17 4.80 -16.20 11.51
N LYS A 18 6.07 -16.42 11.86
CA LYS A 18 6.95 -15.40 12.43
C LYS A 18 7.81 -14.81 11.31
N ASP A 19 7.17 -14.30 10.25
CA ASP A 19 7.86 -13.97 9.00
C ASP A 19 8.06 -12.46 8.76
N HIS A 20 7.85 -11.62 9.78
CA HIS A 20 7.95 -10.16 9.63
C HIS A 20 8.94 -9.49 10.58
N VAL A 21 9.72 -10.27 11.35
CA VAL A 21 10.79 -9.72 12.20
C VAL A 21 12.12 -10.16 11.60
N PHE A 22 12.72 -9.27 10.80
CA PHE A 22 14.09 -9.45 10.34
C PHE A 22 15.03 -9.47 11.55
N ALA A 23 15.94 -10.43 11.58
CA ALA A 23 16.99 -10.44 12.58
C ALA A 23 17.89 -9.20 12.37
N PRO A 24 18.35 -8.51 13.43
CA PRO A 24 19.22 -7.34 13.30
C PRO A 24 20.44 -7.57 12.40
N GLU A 25 20.93 -8.81 12.35
CA GLU A 25 22.08 -9.24 11.56
C GLU A 25 21.79 -9.35 10.04
N GLU A 26 20.52 -9.35 9.64
CA GLU A 26 20.09 -9.38 8.24
C GLU A 26 19.86 -7.96 7.66
N ILE A 27 19.93 -6.93 8.50
CA ILE A 27 19.75 -5.54 8.09
C ILE A 27 21.08 -5.03 7.53
N ILE A 28 21.13 -4.80 6.21
CA ILE A 28 22.29 -4.23 5.55
C ILE A 28 22.22 -2.70 5.63
N GLU A 29 23.09 -2.09 6.44
CA GLU A 29 23.25 -0.63 6.46
C GLU A 29 23.96 -0.15 5.18
N LEU A 30 23.27 0.68 4.40
CA LEU A 30 23.82 1.25 3.17
C LEU A 30 24.57 2.55 3.48
N PRO A 31 25.77 2.78 2.92
CA PRO A 31 26.51 4.01 3.15
C PRO A 31 25.81 5.21 2.51
N MET A 32 25.41 6.17 3.34
CA MET A 32 24.89 7.49 2.95
C MET A 32 25.99 8.22 2.15
N GLY A 33 25.83 8.29 0.83
CA GLY A 33 26.83 8.85 -0.09
C GLY A 33 27.00 8.03 -1.37
N ARG A 34 26.79 6.71 -1.29
CA ARG A 34 26.58 5.85 -2.49
C ARG A 34 25.09 5.64 -2.75
N PHE A 35 24.30 5.63 -1.68
CA PHE A 35 22.86 5.42 -1.70
C PHE A 35 22.16 6.52 -0.89
N PRO A 36 21.92 7.71 -1.46
CA PRO A 36 21.14 8.76 -0.80
C PRO A 36 19.73 8.29 -0.42
N ASP A 37 19.09 8.97 0.53
CA ASP A 37 17.69 8.69 0.84
C ASP A 37 16.82 8.98 -0.40
N PRO A 38 15.82 8.13 -0.69
CA PRO A 38 14.92 8.38 -1.80
C PRO A 38 14.00 9.56 -1.48
N GLU A 39 13.80 10.43 -2.46
CA GLU A 39 12.81 11.51 -2.38
C GLU A 39 11.52 11.02 -3.05
N CYS A 40 10.44 10.95 -2.28
CA CYS A 40 9.16 10.44 -2.73
C CYS A 40 8.09 11.53 -2.67
N GLU A 41 7.36 11.68 -3.77
CA GLU A 41 6.24 12.61 -3.91
C GLU A 41 4.93 11.83 -4.05
N TYR A 42 3.94 12.23 -3.27
CA TYR A 42 2.56 11.81 -3.42
C TYR A 42 1.72 12.96 -3.98
N SER A 43 0.94 12.70 -5.02
CA SER A 43 0.04 13.67 -5.62
C SER A 43 -1.30 13.04 -6.02
N VAL A 44 -2.35 13.85 -6.01
CA VAL A 44 -3.67 13.49 -6.54
C VAL A 44 -3.90 14.30 -7.81
N ARG A 45 -4.27 13.64 -8.91
CA ARG A 45 -4.46 14.24 -10.24
C ARG A 45 -5.89 14.01 -10.73
N ARG A 46 -6.40 14.88 -11.59
CA ARG A 46 -7.73 14.67 -12.22
C ARG A 46 -7.63 13.69 -13.39
N ASN A 47 -8.59 12.79 -13.51
CA ASN A 47 -8.77 11.81 -14.59
C ASN A 47 -7.67 10.73 -14.71
N ASP A 48 -6.39 11.08 -14.84
CA ASP A 48 -5.33 10.10 -15.16
C ASP A 48 -3.94 10.50 -14.64
N GLU A 49 -2.93 9.65 -14.88
CA GLU A 49 -1.53 9.82 -14.45
C GLU A 49 -0.90 11.14 -14.92
N ASN A 50 -1.32 11.67 -16.07
CA ASN A 50 -0.80 12.90 -16.67
C ASN A 50 -1.71 14.11 -16.39
N GLY A 51 -2.81 13.89 -15.67
CA GLY A 51 -3.76 14.93 -15.31
C GLY A 51 -3.15 16.04 -14.45
N PRO A 52 -3.83 17.22 -14.39
CA PRO A 52 -3.42 18.31 -13.54
C PRO A 52 -3.54 17.90 -12.06
N VAL A 53 -2.57 18.32 -11.25
CA VAL A 53 -2.59 18.10 -9.80
C VAL A 53 -3.78 18.85 -9.20
N VAL A 54 -4.48 18.18 -8.29
CA VAL A 54 -5.61 18.73 -7.55
C VAL A 54 -5.09 19.61 -6.44
N HIS A 55 -5.29 20.92 -6.58
CA HIS A 55 -5.01 21.91 -5.53
C HIS A 55 -6.29 22.43 -4.85
N ASN A 56 -7.45 22.19 -5.46
CA ASN A 56 -8.74 22.70 -5.04
C ASN A 56 -9.69 21.54 -4.68
N GLN A 57 -10.91 21.88 -4.24
CA GLN A 57 -11.94 20.90 -3.97
C GLN A 57 -12.31 20.05 -5.21
N VAL A 58 -12.78 18.84 -4.92
CA VAL A 58 -13.29 17.83 -5.86
C VAL A 58 -14.71 17.45 -5.45
N HIS A 59 -15.52 16.98 -6.38
CA HIS A 59 -16.85 16.47 -6.08
C HIS A 59 -16.83 14.95 -5.94
N VAL A 60 -17.73 14.40 -5.14
CA VAL A 60 -17.95 12.95 -5.07
C VAL A 60 -18.26 12.43 -6.47
N GLY A 61 -17.59 11.35 -6.87
CA GLY A 61 -17.67 10.77 -8.20
C GLY A 61 -16.65 11.31 -9.20
N ASP A 62 -15.96 12.42 -8.92
CA ASP A 62 -14.91 12.94 -9.79
C ASP A 62 -13.82 11.86 -9.99
N PRO A 63 -13.39 11.59 -11.23
CA PRO A 63 -12.32 10.65 -11.49
C PRO A 63 -10.98 11.25 -11.06
N LEU A 64 -10.26 10.53 -10.20
CA LEU A 64 -8.98 10.93 -9.63
C LEU A 64 -7.93 9.85 -9.84
N TYR A 65 -6.69 10.29 -9.90
CA TYR A 65 -5.53 9.42 -9.98
C TYR A 65 -4.55 9.76 -8.85
N HIS A 66 -4.39 8.83 -7.92
CA HIS A 66 -3.38 8.90 -6.87
C HIS A 66 -2.04 8.43 -7.44
N SER A 67 -0.99 9.22 -7.27
CA SER A 67 0.33 8.96 -7.84
C SER A 67 1.40 9.01 -6.77
N TRP A 68 2.20 7.94 -6.68
CA TRP A 68 3.42 7.89 -5.89
C TRP A 68 4.61 7.82 -6.85
N SER A 69 5.53 8.77 -6.73
CA SER A 69 6.73 8.83 -7.56
C SER A 69 7.94 9.06 -6.68
N CYS A 70 8.96 8.22 -6.79
CA CYS A 70 10.20 8.39 -6.06
C CYS A 70 11.40 8.60 -6.99
N SER A 71 12.43 9.24 -6.48
CA SER A 71 13.72 9.43 -7.14
C SER A 71 14.86 9.24 -6.15
N HIS A 72 16.07 8.99 -6.66
CA HIS A 72 17.24 8.73 -5.83
C HIS A 72 18.43 9.56 -6.33
N GLY A 73 18.47 10.84 -5.92
CA GLY A 73 19.61 11.74 -6.16
C GLY A 73 20.06 11.86 -7.62
N GLY A 74 19.14 11.71 -8.58
CA GLY A 74 19.42 11.84 -10.02
C GLY A 74 20.19 10.68 -10.67
N ARG A 75 20.47 9.58 -9.95
CA ARG A 75 21.08 8.37 -10.54
C ARG A 75 20.05 7.26 -10.63
N ASP A 76 19.49 7.06 -11.83
CA ASP A 76 18.71 5.85 -12.13
C ASP A 76 19.67 4.66 -12.28
N THR A 77 19.92 3.97 -11.18
CA THR A 77 20.73 2.75 -11.18
C THR A 77 19.93 1.55 -11.69
N GLY A 78 18.61 1.69 -11.87
CA GLY A 78 17.71 0.60 -12.22
C GLY A 78 17.64 -0.53 -11.18
N LEU A 79 18.25 -0.35 -10.00
CA LEU A 79 18.34 -1.36 -8.93
C LEU A 79 17.14 -1.35 -7.99
N TYR A 80 16.37 -0.27 -7.99
CA TYR A 80 15.34 -0.01 -7.00
C TYR A 80 13.94 0.04 -7.60
N CYS A 81 12.96 -0.22 -6.75
CA CYS A 81 11.56 0.07 -7.00
C CYS A 81 10.82 0.45 -5.74
N ILE A 82 9.58 0.89 -5.93
CA ILE A 82 8.66 1.17 -4.85
C ILE A 82 7.54 0.14 -4.79
N MET A 83 7.00 -0.01 -3.59
CA MET A 83 5.76 -0.71 -3.30
C MET A 83 4.97 0.14 -2.30
N VAL A 84 3.73 0.49 -2.64
CA VAL A 84 2.77 1.02 -1.68
C VAL A 84 2.35 -0.15 -0.79
N HIS A 85 2.68 -0.06 0.50
CA HIS A 85 2.57 -1.18 1.44
C HIS A 85 1.21 -1.23 2.12
N ASN A 86 0.87 -0.24 2.93
CA ASN A 86 -0.44 -0.13 3.54
C ASN A 86 -0.91 1.33 3.45
N CYS A 87 -2.22 1.51 3.47
CA CYS A 87 -2.81 2.83 3.46
C CYS A 87 -4.03 2.86 4.38
N THR A 88 -4.26 4.00 4.98
CA THR A 88 -5.47 4.29 5.75
C THR A 88 -6.12 5.57 5.24
N VAL A 89 -7.43 5.69 5.47
CA VAL A 89 -8.20 6.89 5.22
C VAL A 89 -8.88 7.37 6.49
N ARG A 90 -8.95 8.69 6.68
CA ARG A 90 -9.59 9.33 7.83
C ARG A 90 -10.44 10.53 7.39
N SER A 91 -11.54 10.79 8.08
CA SER A 91 -12.40 11.96 7.82
C SER A 91 -11.80 13.27 8.35
N SER A 92 -10.84 13.21 9.28
CA SER A 92 -10.08 14.38 9.72
C SER A 92 -8.65 14.00 10.11
N GLN A 93 -7.71 14.96 10.04
CA GLN A 93 -6.32 14.73 10.47
C GLN A 93 -6.20 14.39 11.96
N THR A 94 -7.16 14.83 12.78
CA THR A 94 -7.14 14.64 14.24
C THR A 94 -7.94 13.43 14.69
N SER A 95 -8.71 12.78 13.80
CA SER A 95 -9.48 11.60 14.15
C SER A 95 -8.55 10.39 14.35
N ARG A 96 -8.86 9.61 15.40
CA ARG A 96 -8.22 8.31 15.63
C ARG A 96 -8.84 7.20 14.78
N ASP A 97 -10.01 7.46 14.22
CA ASP A 97 -10.76 6.51 13.41
C ASP A 97 -10.16 6.50 12.00
N ALA A 98 -9.15 5.65 11.83
CA ALA A 98 -8.52 5.38 10.55
C ALA A 98 -9.03 4.06 9.99
N VAL A 99 -9.55 4.10 8.77
CA VAL A 99 -10.03 2.90 8.09
C VAL A 99 -8.89 2.40 7.20
N PRO A 100 -8.38 1.17 7.39
CA PRO A 100 -7.42 0.58 6.47
C PRO A 100 -8.09 0.37 5.11
N ILE A 101 -7.42 0.78 4.04
CA ILE A 101 -7.92 0.62 2.67
C ILE A 101 -7.02 -0.28 1.82
N LEU A 102 -5.73 -0.39 2.17
CA LEU A 102 -4.84 -1.42 1.68
C LEU A 102 -4.39 -2.29 2.86
N ASP A 103 -4.27 -3.59 2.63
CA ASP A 103 -3.71 -4.55 3.59
C ASP A 103 -2.20 -4.35 3.78
N GLU A 104 -1.54 -5.21 4.56
CA GLU A 104 -0.09 -5.16 4.80
C GLU A 104 0.76 -5.61 3.59
N PHE A 105 0.15 -6.06 2.50
CA PHE A 105 0.86 -6.46 1.28
C PHE A 105 0.69 -5.45 0.15
N GLY A 106 -0.18 -4.45 0.30
CA GLY A 106 -0.45 -3.43 -0.71
C GLY A 106 -1.68 -3.73 -1.56
N CYS A 107 -2.51 -4.70 -1.15
CA CYS A 107 -3.74 -5.04 -1.83
C CYS A 107 -4.92 -4.28 -1.24
N SER A 108 -5.74 -3.71 -2.12
CA SER A 108 -6.99 -3.07 -1.71
C SER A 108 -7.93 -4.03 -0.99
N LEU A 109 -8.47 -3.56 0.12
CA LEU A 109 -9.52 -4.19 0.89
C LEU A 109 -10.92 -3.92 0.30
N PHE A 110 -11.05 -2.91 -0.57
CA PHE A 110 -12.31 -2.50 -1.19
C PHE A 110 -12.18 -2.34 -2.71
N PRO A 111 -11.78 -3.37 -3.46
CA PRO A 111 -11.33 -3.21 -4.84
C PRO A 111 -12.42 -2.75 -5.82
N THR A 112 -13.70 -2.89 -5.46
CA THR A 112 -14.82 -2.31 -6.23
C THR A 112 -14.87 -0.78 -6.22
N VAL A 113 -14.41 -0.14 -5.15
CA VAL A 113 -14.41 1.34 -5.00
C VAL A 113 -13.01 1.91 -5.15
N LEU A 114 -12.02 1.18 -4.63
CA LEU A 114 -10.63 1.55 -4.64
C LEU A 114 -9.83 0.39 -5.24
N PRO A 115 -9.50 0.39 -6.54
CA PRO A 115 -8.79 -0.71 -7.19
C PRO A 115 -7.44 -1.05 -6.55
N HIS A 116 -6.79 -2.10 -7.05
CA HIS A 116 -5.40 -2.38 -6.67
C HIS A 116 -4.45 -1.33 -7.23
N VAL A 117 -3.37 -1.04 -6.50
CA VAL A 117 -2.31 -0.13 -6.98
C VAL A 117 -1.62 -0.76 -8.20
N GLU A 118 -1.53 0.00 -9.28
CA GLU A 118 -0.82 -0.36 -10.49
C GLU A 118 0.56 0.30 -10.50
N TYR A 119 1.53 -0.37 -11.12
CA TYR A 119 2.91 0.13 -11.17
C TYR A 119 3.33 0.27 -12.63
N SER A 120 3.22 1.49 -13.16
CA SER A 120 3.62 1.83 -14.53
C SER A 120 5.13 1.73 -14.73
N LYS A 121 5.92 1.96 -13.67
CA LYS A 121 7.39 1.88 -13.65
C LYS A 121 7.89 1.40 -12.29
N ASP A 122 9.19 1.14 -12.20
CA ASP A 122 9.83 0.70 -10.96
C ASP A 122 9.65 1.65 -9.80
N LEU A 123 9.85 2.94 -10.04
CA LEU A 123 9.73 4.00 -9.04
C LEU A 123 8.41 4.78 -9.12
N ARG A 124 7.39 4.22 -9.78
CA ARG A 124 6.07 4.85 -9.92
C ARG A 124 4.94 3.86 -9.67
N GLY A 125 4.05 4.25 -8.77
CA GLY A 125 2.80 3.57 -8.47
C GLY A 125 1.62 4.51 -8.69
N GLY A 126 0.49 3.95 -9.04
CA GLY A 126 -0.70 4.68 -9.44
C GLY A 126 -1.98 3.96 -9.04
N LEU A 127 -3.02 4.75 -8.78
CA LEU A 127 -4.31 4.21 -8.38
C LEU A 127 -5.42 5.14 -8.89
N PHE A 128 -6.19 4.66 -9.86
CA PHE A 128 -7.36 5.36 -10.37
C PHE A 128 -8.58 5.07 -9.50
N VAL A 129 -9.26 6.11 -9.02
CA VAL A 129 -10.44 6.00 -8.15
C VAL A 129 -11.45 7.09 -8.48
N HIS A 130 -12.71 6.87 -8.13
CA HIS A 130 -13.68 7.95 -8.06
C HIS A 130 -13.68 8.55 -6.65
N ALA A 131 -13.68 9.87 -6.55
CA ALA A 131 -13.73 10.57 -5.28
C ALA A 131 -14.93 10.10 -4.43
N PHE A 132 -14.69 9.81 -3.17
CA PHE A 132 -15.71 9.35 -2.22
C PHE A 132 -15.61 10.13 -0.91
N SER A 133 -16.67 10.05 -0.10
CA SER A 133 -16.67 10.56 1.27
C SER A 133 -16.93 9.42 2.26
N LEU A 134 -16.36 9.56 3.45
CA LEU A 134 -16.62 8.65 4.58
C LEU A 134 -17.80 9.13 5.43
N ASP A 135 -18.01 10.44 5.50
CA ASP A 135 -19.06 11.09 6.28
C ASP A 135 -19.79 12.14 5.42
N VAL A 136 -21.06 12.39 5.74
CA VAL A 136 -21.85 13.42 5.03
C VAL A 136 -21.41 14.83 5.43
N ASP A 137 -20.92 15.00 6.66
CA ASP A 137 -20.60 16.31 7.24
C ASP A 137 -19.12 16.72 7.06
N GLN A 138 -18.23 15.79 6.69
CA GLN A 138 -16.82 16.06 6.48
C GLN A 138 -16.48 15.98 4.99
N PRO A 139 -16.21 17.13 4.32
CA PRO A 139 -15.99 17.16 2.88
C PRO A 139 -14.57 16.71 2.46
N ALA A 140 -13.72 16.29 3.40
CA ALA A 140 -12.33 15.95 3.16
C ALA A 140 -12.00 14.55 3.70
N VAL A 141 -11.23 13.79 2.92
CA VAL A 141 -10.67 12.50 3.32
C VAL A 141 -9.15 12.61 3.25
N PHE A 142 -8.48 12.18 4.32
CA PHE A 142 -7.03 12.18 4.44
C PHE A 142 -6.48 10.78 4.18
N PHE A 143 -5.66 10.65 3.14
CA PHE A 143 -4.98 9.40 2.78
C PHE A 143 -3.58 9.38 3.38
N GLU A 144 -3.28 8.34 4.15
CA GLU A 144 -1.97 8.11 4.75
C GLU A 144 -1.46 6.75 4.30
N CYS A 145 -0.35 6.74 3.55
CA CYS A 145 0.22 5.53 2.96
C CYS A 145 1.67 5.37 3.35
N HIS A 146 2.06 4.14 3.70
CA HIS A 146 3.46 3.78 3.85
C HIS A 146 3.99 3.20 2.53
N VAL A 147 5.07 3.80 2.01
CA VAL A 147 5.74 3.35 0.79
C VAL A 147 7.05 2.68 1.16
N LYS A 148 7.27 1.48 0.65
CA LYS A 148 8.53 0.75 0.76
C LYS A 148 9.40 1.03 -0.46
N PHE A 149 10.68 1.31 -0.21
CA PHE A 149 11.72 1.33 -1.21
C PHE A 149 12.44 -0.03 -1.19
N LEU A 150 12.46 -0.71 -2.33
CA LEU A 150 12.86 -2.11 -2.45
C LEU A 150 14.02 -2.25 -3.42
N LEU A 151 14.96 -3.15 -3.11
CA LEU A 151 15.92 -3.65 -4.08
C LEU A 151 15.26 -4.67 -4.99
N LYS A 152 15.54 -4.57 -6.29
CA LYS A 152 15.16 -5.59 -7.25
C LYS A 152 15.88 -6.89 -6.95
N LEU A 153 15.15 -8.00 -7.05
CA LEU A 153 15.75 -9.33 -7.03
C LEU A 153 15.76 -9.88 -8.46
N ASN A 154 16.93 -10.25 -8.95
CA ASN A 154 17.13 -10.74 -10.33
C ASN A 154 16.57 -9.78 -11.39
N GLY A 155 16.66 -8.46 -11.15
CA GLY A 155 16.13 -7.45 -12.06
C GLY A 155 14.60 -7.26 -11.98
N HIS A 156 13.91 -7.93 -11.05
CA HIS A 156 12.46 -7.83 -10.89
C HIS A 156 12.07 -7.18 -9.56
N CYS A 157 10.99 -6.42 -9.61
CA CYS A 157 10.34 -5.85 -8.44
C CYS A 157 9.37 -6.85 -7.83
N ARG A 158 9.59 -7.20 -6.57
CA ARG A 158 8.62 -7.96 -5.79
C ARG A 158 7.46 -7.04 -5.46
N ARG A 159 6.31 -7.27 -6.08
CA ARG A 159 5.05 -6.56 -5.86
C ARG A 159 3.99 -7.57 -5.42
N PRO A 160 2.94 -7.14 -4.70
CA PRO A 160 1.87 -8.05 -4.32
C PRO A 160 1.16 -8.65 -5.53
N THR A 161 0.71 -9.89 -5.38
CA THR A 161 -0.25 -10.51 -6.31
C THR A 161 -1.62 -10.44 -5.66
N CYS A 162 -2.38 -9.41 -5.98
CA CYS A 162 -3.69 -9.20 -5.38
C CYS A 162 -4.76 -10.09 -6.02
N PRO A 163 -5.76 -10.54 -5.26
CA PRO A 163 -6.87 -11.31 -5.80
C PRO A 163 -7.64 -10.49 -6.85
N PRO A 164 -7.98 -11.07 -8.00
CA PRO A 164 -8.77 -10.39 -9.00
C PRO A 164 -10.18 -10.09 -8.48
N LEU A 165 -10.75 -8.97 -8.95
CA LEU A 165 -12.06 -8.44 -8.54
C LEU A 165 -13.17 -9.51 -8.61
N GLU A 166 -13.16 -10.33 -9.65
CA GLU A 166 -14.18 -11.33 -9.93
C GLU A 166 -14.26 -12.41 -8.85
N LYS A 167 -13.13 -12.72 -8.20
CA LYS A 167 -13.08 -13.72 -7.12
C LYS A 167 -13.65 -13.19 -5.81
N LEU A 168 -13.56 -11.88 -5.57
CA LEU A 168 -14.07 -11.26 -4.34
C LEU A 168 -15.60 -11.09 -4.38
N GLN A 169 -16.17 -10.91 -5.56
CA GLN A 169 -17.62 -10.84 -5.76
C GLN A 169 -18.34 -12.19 -5.58
N GLN A 170 -17.60 -13.30 -5.68
CA GLN A 170 -18.16 -14.66 -5.55
C GLN A 170 -18.18 -15.20 -4.11
N GLY A 171 -17.50 -14.53 -3.16
CA GLY A 171 -17.45 -14.93 -1.75
C GLY A 171 -18.51 -14.29 -0.85
N GLY A 172 -19.41 -13.47 -1.42
CA GLY A 172 -20.43 -12.71 -0.69
C GLY A 172 -21.86 -13.23 -0.86
N SER A 173 -22.04 -14.48 -1.33
CA SER A 173 -23.35 -15.12 -1.47
C SER A 173 -23.63 -16.16 -0.38
#